data_AF-A0A4Y2SJV3-F1
#
_entry.id   AF-A0A4Y2SJV3-F1
#
_cell.length_a   1.000
_cell.length_b   1.000
_cell.length_c   1.000
_cell.angle_alpha   90.00
_cell.angle_beta   90.00
_cell.angle_gamma   90.00
#
_symmetry.space_group_name_H-M   'P 1'
#
loop_
_entity.id
_entity.type
_entity.pdbx_description
1 polymer ?
#
loop_
_entity_poly.entity_id
_entity_poly.type
_entity_poly.pdbx_seq_one_letter_code
_entity_poly.pdbx_strand_id
1 'polypeptide(L)'
;MQIGNYLLPVLETQKLSLHYLIGKFKEDGVGTSANDFYRYVSSKMSDETCHNVSKETIDQADSPELRYGRIPASKVHAAIQCNTLEGCLAESNLGAKFKVTKQ
;
A
#
# COMPACT_ATOMS: atom_id res chain seq x y z
N MET A 1 8.69 1.03 -31.50
CA MET A 1 7.93 1.71 -30.43
C MET A 1 8.74 1.62 -29.15
N GLN A 2 9.57 2.62 -28.85
CA GLN A 2 10.37 2.68 -27.63
C GLN A 2 9.43 3.08 -26.48
N ILE A 3 9.21 2.15 -25.54
CA ILE A 3 8.50 2.43 -24.30
C ILE A 3 9.52 3.13 -23.39
N GLY A 4 9.75 4.41 -23.65
CA GLY A 4 10.68 5.22 -22.88
C GLY A 4 10.15 5.42 -21.47
N ASN A 5 10.86 4.87 -20.49
CA ASN A 5 11.09 5.34 -19.11
C ASN A 5 10.25 6.54 -18.62
N TYR A 6 8.93 6.39 -18.51
CA TYR A 6 8.06 7.30 -17.73
C TYR A 6 7.94 6.87 -16.27
N LEU A 7 8.89 6.10 -15.75
CA LEU A 7 8.98 5.84 -14.33
C LEU A 7 9.67 7.05 -13.70
N LEU A 8 8.86 7.97 -13.16
CA LEU A 8 9.36 8.96 -12.22
C LEU A 8 10.21 8.23 -11.16
N PRO A 9 11.36 8.79 -10.74
CA PRO A 9 12.14 8.18 -9.67
C PRO A 9 11.24 7.99 -8.45
N VAL A 10 11.08 6.74 -8.02
CA VAL A 10 10.32 6.38 -6.82
C VAL A 10 10.98 7.12 -5.66
N LEU A 11 10.25 8.08 -5.07
CA LEU A 11 10.69 8.77 -3.88
C LEU A 11 11.00 7.73 -2.79
N GLU A 12 12.00 7.98 -1.95
CA GLU A 12 12.36 7.05 -0.86
C GLU A 12 11.13 6.66 -0.02
N THR A 13 10.20 7.58 0.14
CA THR A 13 8.96 7.34 0.88
C THR A 13 7.94 6.49 0.12
N GLN A 14 7.88 6.58 -1.20
CA GLN A 14 7.06 5.69 -2.05
C GLN A 14 7.55 4.23 -2.02
N LYS A 15 8.77 3.94 -1.54
CA LYS A 15 9.26 2.57 -1.36
C LYS A 15 8.50 1.79 -0.28
N LEU A 16 7.74 2.46 0.59
CA LEU A 16 6.82 1.78 1.51
C LEU A 16 5.40 1.63 0.94
N SER A 17 5.10 2.13 -0.27
CA SER A 17 3.78 1.93 -0.85
C SER A 17 3.49 0.44 -1.03
N LEU A 18 2.24 0.04 -0.85
CA LEU A 18 1.85 -1.36 -1.04
C LEU A 18 2.16 -1.84 -2.47
N HIS A 19 2.04 -0.96 -3.46
CA HIS A 19 2.34 -1.29 -4.84
C HIS A 19 3.83 -1.62 -5.04
N TYR A 20 4.72 -0.77 -4.53
CA TYR A 20 6.16 -1.00 -4.58
C TYR A 20 6.55 -2.27 -3.84
N LEU A 21 6.04 -2.45 -2.62
CA LEU A 21 6.37 -3.60 -1.76
C LEU A 21 5.89 -4.92 -2.37
N ILE A 22 4.71 -4.96 -3.01
CA ILE A 22 4.22 -6.15 -3.72
C ILE A 22 5.10 -6.45 -4.93
N GLY A 23 5.47 -5.44 -5.71
CA GLY A 23 6.38 -5.61 -6.85
C GLY A 23 7.71 -6.20 -6.40
N LYS A 24 8.32 -5.61 -5.37
CA LYS A 24 9.59 -6.07 -4.82
C LYS A 24 9.51 -7.45 -4.16
N PHE A 25 8.44 -7.75 -3.45
CA PHE A 25 8.23 -9.09 -2.89
C PHE A 25 8.19 -10.18 -3.98
N LYS A 26 7.56 -9.88 -5.13
CA LYS A 26 7.52 -10.79 -6.29
C LYS A 26 8.88 -10.90 -6.98
N GLU A 27 9.58 -9.78 -7.16
CA GLU A 27 10.93 -9.77 -7.74
C GLU A 27 11.94 -10.55 -6.88
N ASP A 28 11.88 -10.37 -5.57
CA ASP A 28 12.80 -10.99 -4.61
C ASP A 28 12.47 -12.49 -4.37
N GLY A 29 11.29 -12.97 -4.80
CA GLY A 29 10.91 -14.38 -4.73
C GLY A 29 10.79 -14.95 -3.32
N VAL A 30 10.50 -14.12 -2.31
CA VAL A 30 10.64 -14.45 -0.88
C VAL A 30 9.50 -15.33 -0.35
N GLY A 31 8.40 -15.47 -1.08
CA GLY A 31 7.29 -16.33 -0.69
C GLY A 31 6.06 -16.14 -1.57
N THR A 32 4.97 -16.83 -1.20
CA THR A 32 3.71 -16.82 -1.95
C THR A 32 2.48 -16.60 -1.09
N SER A 33 2.60 -16.67 0.24
CA SER A 33 1.48 -16.49 1.15
C SER A 33 1.37 -15.05 1.66
N ALA A 34 0.17 -14.69 2.14
CA ALA A 34 -0.06 -13.40 2.80
C ALA A 34 0.82 -13.21 4.05
N ASN A 35 1.13 -14.30 4.76
CA ASN A 35 1.97 -14.26 5.96
C ASN A 35 3.45 -13.99 5.61
N ASP A 36 3.92 -14.55 4.49
CA ASP A 36 5.27 -14.27 3.97
C ASP A 36 5.38 -12.81 3.54
N PHE A 37 4.34 -12.30 2.88
CA PHE A 37 4.26 -10.89 2.51
C PHE A 37 4.27 -9.98 3.75
N TYR A 38 3.49 -10.31 4.78
CA TYR A 38 3.46 -9.56 6.04
C TYR A 38 4.86 -9.50 6.70
N ARG A 39 5.55 -10.64 6.77
CA ARG A 39 6.92 -10.71 7.30
C ARG A 39 7.91 -9.90 6.46
N TYR A 40 7.79 -10.00 5.13
CA TYR A 40 8.63 -9.24 4.20
C TYR A 40 8.47 -7.74 4.41
N VAL A 41 7.23 -7.24 4.40
CA VAL A 41 6.95 -5.80 4.62
C VAL A 41 7.48 -5.34 5.97
N SER A 42 7.25 -6.14 7.03
CA SER A 42 7.75 -5.82 8.37
C SER A 42 9.28 -5.69 8.41
N SER A 43 10.00 -6.51 7.64
CA SER A 43 11.47 -6.44 7.55
C SER A 43 11.99 -5.18 6.84
N LYS A 44 11.16 -4.52 6.02
CA LYS A 44 11.50 -3.30 5.29
C LYS A 44 11.13 -2.02 6.06
N MET A 45 10.45 -2.15 7.20
CA MET A 45 9.97 -1.02 8.01
C MET A 45 10.79 -0.89 9.28
N SER A 46 11.92 -0.17 9.22
CA SER A 46 12.66 0.25 10.42
C SER A 46 12.00 1.48 11.06
N ASP A 47 12.22 1.71 12.35
CA ASP A 47 11.72 2.89 13.07
C ASP A 47 12.15 4.20 12.39
N GLU A 48 13.40 4.26 11.91
CA GLU A 48 13.93 5.39 11.15
C GLU A 48 13.17 5.62 9.84
N THR A 49 12.89 4.55 9.10
CA THR A 49 12.18 4.60 7.82
C THR A 49 10.73 5.04 8.01
N CYS A 50 10.08 4.54 9.07
CA CYS A 50 8.73 4.95 9.48
C CYS A 50 8.68 6.42 9.91
N HIS A 51 9.67 6.91 10.64
CA HIS A 51 9.76 8.30 11.06
C HIS A 51 9.93 9.26 9.87
N ASN A 52 10.77 8.89 8.91
CA ASN A 52 11.00 9.69 7.70
C ASN A 52 9.73 9.77 6.83
N VAL A 53 9.05 8.64 6.61
CA VAL A 53 7.75 8.62 5.93
C VAL A 53 6.71 9.44 6.68
N SER A 54 6.68 9.38 8.01
CA SER A 54 5.74 10.18 8.81
C SER A 54 5.96 11.69 8.63
N LYS A 55 7.21 12.13 8.56
CA LYS A 55 7.53 13.56 8.32
C LYS A 55 7.12 14.00 6.92
N GLU A 56 7.39 13.19 5.91
CA GLU A 56 7.06 13.53 4.52
C GLU A 56 5.55 13.46 4.23
N THR A 57 4.78 12.69 5.01
CA THR A 57 3.32 12.56 4.85
C THR A 57 2.51 13.53 5.72
N ILE A 58 3.16 14.26 6.64
CA ILE A 58 2.50 15.23 7.55
C ILE A 58 1.84 16.37 6.77
N ASP A 59 2.51 16.88 5.74
CA ASP A 59 2.01 18.02 4.93
C ASP A 59 1.20 17.56 3.72
N GLN A 60 1.06 16.25 3.50
CA GLN A 60 0.43 15.71 2.29
C GLN A 60 -0.94 15.09 2.59
N ALA A 61 -1.95 15.96 2.48
CA ALA A 61 -3.26 15.55 1.98
C ALA A 61 -3.17 14.90 0.57
N ASP A 62 -2.06 15.13 -0.14
CA ASP A 62 -1.86 14.89 -1.57
C ASP A 62 -0.92 13.72 -1.93
N SER A 63 -0.71 12.75 -1.03
CA SER A 63 0.11 11.54 -1.30
C SER A 63 -0.75 10.28 -1.50
N PRO A 64 -1.55 10.18 -2.58
CA PRO A 64 -2.52 9.08 -2.77
C PRO A 64 -1.86 7.69 -2.77
N GLU A 65 -0.63 7.59 -3.27
CA GLU A 65 0.09 6.32 -3.38
C GLU A 65 0.49 5.70 -2.03
N LEU A 66 0.73 6.53 -1.01
CA LEU A 66 1.03 6.05 0.34
C LEU A 66 -0.21 5.68 1.16
N ARG A 67 -1.39 6.13 0.73
CA ARG A 67 -2.68 5.81 1.37
C ARG A 67 -3.34 4.58 0.75
N TYR A 68 -3.04 4.28 -0.51
CA TYR A 68 -3.57 3.13 -1.24
C TYR A 68 -3.34 1.81 -0.48
N GLY A 69 -4.43 1.11 -0.17
CA GLY A 69 -4.46 -0.22 0.46
C GLY A 69 -4.09 -0.23 1.95
N ARG A 70 -3.80 0.92 2.56
CA ARG A 70 -3.54 1.03 4.00
C ARG A 70 -4.82 1.39 4.75
N ILE A 71 -4.95 0.88 5.97
CA ILE A 71 -6.02 1.31 6.88
C ILE A 71 -5.51 2.53 7.66
N PRO A 72 -6.00 3.75 7.39
CA PRO A 72 -5.59 4.93 8.14
C PRO A 72 -6.18 4.88 9.56
N ALA A 73 -5.53 5.56 10.52
CA ALA A 73 -5.97 5.61 11.92
C ALA A 73 -7.44 6.03 12.06
N SER A 74 -7.91 6.98 11.25
CA SER A 74 -9.30 7.45 11.22
C SER A 74 -10.32 6.37 10.82
N LYS A 75 -9.88 5.25 10.22
CA LYS A 75 -10.73 4.14 9.77
C LYS A 75 -10.45 2.81 10.49
N VAL A 76 -9.47 2.75 11.40
CA VAL A 76 -9.15 1.53 12.17
C VAL A 76 -10.37 1.01 12.94
N HIS A 77 -11.10 1.90 13.62
CA HIS A 77 -12.29 1.50 14.38
C HIS A 77 -13.36 0.85 13.49
N ALA A 78 -13.63 1.45 12.32
CA ALA A 78 -14.57 0.92 11.35
C ALA A 78 -14.08 -0.41 10.74
N ALA A 79 -12.77 -0.54 10.50
CA ALA A 79 -12.17 -1.76 9.94
C ALA A 79 -12.27 -2.95 10.89
N ILE A 80 -12.06 -2.75 12.19
CA ILE A 80 -12.17 -3.81 13.21
C ILE A 80 -13.59 -4.37 13.29
N GLN A 81 -14.60 -3.54 13.03
CA GLN A 81 -16.01 -3.92 13.10
C GLN A 81 -16.58 -4.41 11.75
N CYS A 82 -15.81 -4.28 10.66
CA CYS A 82 -16.25 -4.64 9.32
C CYS A 82 -15.94 -6.11 9.02
N ASN A 83 -16.99 -6.94 8.99
CA ASN A 83 -16.88 -8.35 8.59
C ASN A 83 -17.11 -8.56 7.09
N THR A 84 -17.35 -7.50 6.32
CA THR A 84 -17.61 -7.58 4.89
C THR A 84 -16.31 -7.49 4.10
N LEU A 85 -16.00 -8.52 3.31
CA LEU A 85 -14.81 -8.60 2.45
C LEU A 85 -14.84 -7.57 1.31
N GLU A 86 -16.03 -7.29 0.77
CA GLU A 86 -16.25 -6.37 -0.34
C GLU A 86 -17.24 -5.28 0.09
N GLY A 87 -16.91 -4.00 -0.14
CA GLY A 87 -17.81 -2.91 0.22
C GLY A 87 -17.11 -1.57 0.37
N CYS A 88 -17.88 -0.54 0.71
CA CYS A 88 -17.44 0.85 0.69
C CYS A 88 -16.20 1.11 1.55
N LEU A 89 -16.00 0.36 2.64
CA LEU A 89 -14.80 0.49 3.46
C LEU A 89 -13.55 -0.01 2.73
N ALA A 90 -13.61 -1.21 2.14
CA ALA A 90 -12.54 -1.77 1.33
C ALA A 90 -12.23 -0.89 0.11
N GLU A 91 -13.26 -0.43 -0.60
CA GLU A 91 -13.12 0.51 -1.73
C GLU A 91 -12.46 1.81 -1.31
N SER A 92 -12.81 2.33 -0.13
CA SER A 92 -12.25 3.59 0.36
C SER A 92 -10.80 3.49 0.83
N ASN A 93 -10.35 2.30 1.25
CA ASN A 93 -8.95 2.05 1.60
C ASN A 93 -8.11 1.78 0.35
N LEU A 94 -8.68 1.08 -0.64
CA LEU A 94 -8.02 0.81 -1.92
C LEU A 94 -8.14 1.99 -2.90
N GLY A 95 -8.93 3.01 -2.61
CA GLY A 95 -9.13 4.14 -3.54
C GLY A 95 -9.71 3.72 -4.90
N ALA A 96 -10.32 2.53 -4.98
CA ALA A 96 -10.84 1.94 -6.22
C ALA A 96 -12.18 1.25 -5.95
N LYS A 97 -13.11 1.35 -6.90
CA LYS A 97 -14.37 0.60 -6.87
C LYS A 97 -14.15 -0.78 -7.47
N PHE A 98 -14.56 -1.81 -6.76
CA PHE A 98 -14.55 -3.16 -7.32
C PHE A 98 -15.71 -3.29 -8.30
N LYS A 99 -15.42 -3.44 -9.59
CA LYS A 99 -16.45 -3.84 -10.54
C LYS A 99 -16.71 -5.33 -10.33
N VAL A 100 -17.95 -5.68 -10.01
CA VAL A 100 -18.39 -7.08 -10.01
C VAL A 100 -18.31 -7.58 -11.45
N THR A 101 -17.28 -8.36 -11.77
CA THR A 101 -17.21 -9.09 -13.02
C THR A 101 -18.13 -10.30 -12.87
N LYS A 102 -19.30 -10.27 -13.52
CA LYS A 102 -20.17 -11.45 -13.60
C LYS A 102 -19.37 -12.55 -14.33
N GLN A 103 -19.13 -13.67 -13.65
CA GLN A 103 -18.74 -14.93 -14.29
C GLN A 103 -19.96 -15.61 -14.89
#